data_AF-A0A9D4TML9-F1
#
_entry.id   AF-A0A9D4TML9-F1
#
_cell.length_a   1.000
_cell.length_b   1.000
_cell.length_c   1.000
_cell.angle_alpha   90.00
_cell.angle_beta   90.00
_cell.angle_gamma   90.00
#
_symmetry.space_group_name_H-M   'P 1'
#
loop_
_entity.id
_entity.type
_entity.pdbx_description
1 polymer ?
#
loop_
_entity_poly.entity_id
_entity_poly.type
_entity_poly.pdbx_seq_one_letter_code
_entity_poly.pdbx_strand_id
1 'polypeptide(L)' 'MKGLAESIASEQGLIWKVWTENEAAQEAGGIYLFSDRPSAEAYITMHKARLQDSGISHIKVKIFDVNEELSAIDRAPLQ' A
#
# COMPACT_ATOMS: atom_id res chain seq x y z
N MET A 1 0.58 -3.62 -16.00
CA MET A 1 0.25 -3.59 -14.55
C MET A 1 0.40 -4.94 -13.85
N LYS A 2 0.14 -6.09 -14.48
CA LYS A 2 0.28 -7.42 -13.84
C LYS A 2 1.64 -7.63 -13.14
N GLY A 3 2.75 -7.40 -13.85
CA GLY A 3 4.09 -7.55 -13.24
C GLY A 3 4.37 -6.63 -12.05
N LEU A 4 3.74 -5.45 -11.99
CA LEU A 4 3.83 -4.56 -10.83
C LEU A 4 3.06 -5.11 -9.63
N ALA A 5 1.89 -5.70 -9.87
CA ALA A 5 1.13 -6.34 -8.82
C ALA A 5 1.87 -7.57 -8.26
N GLU A 6 2.47 -8.38 -9.14
CA GLU A 6 3.27 -9.54 -8.76
C GLU A 6 4.53 -9.16 -7.97
N SER A 7 5.22 -8.07 -8.37
CA SER A 7 6.40 -7.60 -7.65
C SER A 7 6.02 -7.13 -6.24
N ILE A 8 4.93 -6.35 -6.12
CA ILE A 8 4.43 -5.89 -4.82
C ILE A 8 4.00 -7.07 -3.95
N ALA A 9 3.29 -8.05 -4.52
CA ALA A 9 2.86 -9.26 -3.81
C ALA A 9 4.02 -10.10 -3.25
N SER A 10 5.25 -9.87 -3.75
CA SER A 10 6.47 -10.56 -3.29
C SER A 10 7.25 -9.78 -2.23
N GLU A 11 6.78 -8.59 -1.82
CA GLU A 11 7.46 -7.76 -0.83
C GLU A 11 7.37 -8.38 0.57
N GLN A 12 8.49 -8.33 1.30
CA GLN A 12 8.56 -8.88 2.65
C GLN A 12 7.50 -8.24 3.55
N GLY A 13 6.75 -9.08 4.26
CA GLY A 13 5.76 -8.67 5.23
C GLY A 13 4.47 -8.11 4.63
N LEU A 14 4.32 -8.02 3.30
CA LEU A 14 3.04 -7.63 2.71
C LEU A 14 2.00 -8.74 2.92
N ILE A 15 0.85 -8.38 3.47
CA ILE A 15 -0.29 -9.29 3.63
C ILE A 15 -1.23 -9.16 2.43
N TRP A 16 -1.66 -7.93 2.12
CA TRP A 16 -2.47 -7.65 0.93
C TRP A 16 -2.38 -6.17 0.52
N LYS A 17 -2.85 -5.91 -0.69
CA LYS A 17 -3.04 -4.56 -1.24
C LYS A 17 -4.41 -4.43 -1.91
N VAL A 18 -5.07 -3.31 -1.67
CA VAL A 18 -6.19 -2.82 -2.50
C VAL A 18 -5.65 -1.74 -3.44
N TRP A 19 -5.93 -1.88 -4.74
CA TRP A 19 -5.65 -0.83 -5.73
C TRP A 19 -6.79 0.18 -5.71
N THR A 20 -6.46 1.47 -5.75
CA THR A 20 -7.44 2.57 -5.74
C THR A 20 -7.16 3.50 -6.91
N GLU A 21 -8.24 3.98 -7.53
CA GLU A 21 -8.19 4.94 -8.63
C GLU A 21 -9.40 5.86 -8.56
N ASN A 22 -9.19 7.12 -8.94
CA ASN A 22 -10.20 8.13 -9.11
C ASN A 22 -9.87 8.89 -10.38
N GLU A 23 -10.47 8.45 -11.49
CA GLU A 23 -10.24 9.04 -12.80
C GLU A 23 -10.66 10.52 -12.84
N ALA A 24 -11.78 10.88 -12.19
CA ALA A 24 -12.27 12.26 -12.19
C ALA A 24 -11.30 13.24 -11.52
N ALA A 25 -10.58 12.80 -10.47
CA ALA A 25 -9.54 13.57 -9.81
C ALA A 25 -8.12 13.33 -10.37
N GLN A 26 -7.98 12.40 -11.34
CA GLN A 26 -6.69 11.92 -11.85
C GLN A 26 -5.76 11.41 -10.73
N GLU A 27 -6.31 10.69 -9.76
CA GLU A 27 -5.57 10.13 -8.63
C GLU A 27 -5.56 8.59 -8.69
N ALA A 28 -4.43 8.00 -8.33
CA ALA A 28 -4.30 6.56 -8.14
C ALA A 28 -3.46 6.27 -6.90
N GLY A 29 -3.67 5.11 -6.29
CA GLY A 29 -2.96 4.73 -5.08
C GLY A 29 -3.22 3.30 -4.64
N GLY A 30 -3.08 3.06 -3.35
CA GLY A 30 -3.48 1.81 -2.76
C GLY A 30 -3.48 1.84 -1.25
N ILE A 31 -4.22 0.90 -0.68
CA ILE A 31 -4.22 0.59 0.75
C ILE A 31 -3.47 -0.72 0.92
N TYR A 32 -2.57 -0.77 1.88
CA TYR A 32 -1.66 -1.88 2.10
C TYR A 32 -1.76 -2.32 3.56
N LEU A 33 -1.73 -3.63 3.78
CA LEU A 33 -1.54 -4.20 5.11
C LEU A 33 -0.22 -4.95 5.15
N PHE A 34 0.59 -4.65 6.16
CA PHE A 34 1.87 -5.31 6.42
C PHE A 34 1.83 -5.99 7.79
N SER A 35 2.63 -7.05 7.95
CA SER A 35 2.82 -7.79 9.19
C SER A 35 3.41 -6.94 10.32
N ASP A 36 4.20 -5.93 9.96
CA ASP A 36 4.91 -5.09 10.90
C ASP A 36 5.28 -3.73 10.27
N ARG A 37 5.52 -2.75 11.15
CA ARG A 37 5.87 -1.39 10.75
C ARG A 37 7.20 -1.30 9.98
N PRO A 38 8.30 -1.97 10.39
CA PRO A 38 9.55 -1.94 9.62
C PRO A 38 9.38 -2.36 8.15
N SER A 39 8.60 -3.41 7.90
CA SER A 39 8.29 -3.88 6.54
C SER A 39 7.53 -2.81 5.74
N ALA A 40 6.53 -2.16 6.35
CA ALA A 40 5.80 -1.06 5.72
C ALA A 40 6.71 0.15 5.40
N GLU A 41 7.59 0.54 6.32
CA GLU A 41 8.52 1.65 6.17
C GLU A 41 9.57 1.39 5.06
N ALA A 42 10.11 0.16 5.01
CA ALA A 42 11.00 -0.27 3.95
C ALA A 42 10.31 -0.22 2.57
N TYR A 43 9.10 -0.76 2.48
CA TYR A 43 8.32 -0.73 1.24
C TYR A 43 8.04 0.70 0.76
N ILE A 44 7.63 1.60 1.65
CA ILE A 44 7.33 2.99 1.28
C ILE A 44 8.57 3.71 0.76
N THR A 45 9.75 3.43 1.34
CA THR A 45 11.01 4.01 0.89
C THR A 45 11.34 3.60 -0.54
N MET A 46 11.31 2.29 -0.82
CA MET A 46 11.53 1.74 -2.17
C MET A 46 10.45 2.23 -3.15
N HIS A 47 9.18 2.17 -2.75
CA HIS A 47 8.07 2.46 -3.65
C HIS A 47 8.01 3.94 -4.03
N LYS A 48 8.35 4.85 -3.11
CA LYS A 48 8.47 6.28 -3.41
C LYS A 48 9.53 6.54 -4.48
N ALA A 49 10.71 5.94 -4.36
CA ALA A 49 11.76 6.07 -5.37
C ALA A 49 11.28 5.56 -6.74
N ARG A 50 10.66 4.37 -6.79
CA ARG A 50 10.07 3.82 -8.02
C ARG A 50 9.03 4.73 -8.68
N LEU A 51 8.16 5.35 -7.88
CA LEU A 51 7.13 6.28 -8.37
C LEU A 51 7.77 7.56 -8.94
N GLN A 52 8.78 8.10 -8.25
CA GLN A 52 9.53 9.27 -8.72
C GLN A 52 10.25 8.97 -10.04
N ASP A 53 10.90 7.81 -10.16
CA ASP A 53 11.54 7.34 -11.40
C ASP A 53 10.53 7.15 -12.54
N SER A 54 9.26 6.89 -12.20
CA SER A 54 8.14 6.79 -13.15
C SER A 54 7.51 8.16 -13.48
N GLY A 55 8.10 9.27 -13.02
CA GLY A 55 7.62 10.63 -13.27
C GLY A 55 6.47 11.09 -12.37
N ILE A 56 6.12 10.31 -11.34
CA ILE A 56 5.03 10.66 -10.41
C ILE A 56 5.60 11.55 -9.29
N SER A 57 5.12 12.79 -9.24
CA SER A 57 5.42 13.75 -8.17
C SER A 57 4.26 13.85 -7.17
N HIS A 58 4.47 14.57 -6.06
CA HIS A 58 3.44 14.81 -5.02
C HIS A 58 2.86 13.55 -4.34
N ILE A 59 3.72 12.54 -4.09
CA ILE A 59 3.33 11.28 -3.44
C ILE A 59 2.93 11.53 -1.98
N LYS A 60 1.68 11.23 -1.62
CA LYS A 60 1.16 11.29 -0.25
C LYS A 60 1.15 9.89 0.36
N VAL A 61 1.76 9.73 1.53
CA VAL A 61 1.77 8.45 2.26
C VAL A 61 1.51 8.70 3.74
N LYS A 62 0.74 7.81 4.36
CA LYS A 62 0.52 7.76 5.81
C LYS A 62 0.69 6.32 6.29
N ILE A 63 1.22 6.16 7.50
CA ILE A 63 1.35 4.87 8.18
C ILE A 63 0.52 4.95 9.45
N PHE A 64 -0.31 3.96 9.67
CA PHE A 64 -1.16 3.81 10.85
C PHE A 64 -1.02 2.40 11.40
N ASP A 65 -1.26 2.26 12.69
CA ASP A 65 -1.51 0.96 13.29
C ASP A 65 -2.97 0.57 13.07
N VAL A 66 -3.26 -0.73 13.02
CA VAL A 66 -4.62 -1.24 12.84
C VAL A 66 -5.30 -1.36 14.20
N ASN A 67 -6.51 -0.83 14.32
CA ASN A 67 -7.39 -1.16 15.44
C ASN A 67 -8.11 -2.48 15.11
N GLU A 68 -7.55 -3.60 15.56
CA GLU A 68 -8.00 -4.94 15.18
C GLU A 68 -9.45 -5.22 15.58
N GLU A 69 -9.84 -4.85 16.81
CA GLU A 69 -11.19 -5.10 17.34
C GLU A 69 -12.27 -4.43 16.51
N LEU A 70 -12.14 -3.13 16.24
CA LEU A 70 -13.12 -2.38 15.44
C LEU A 70 -13.11 -2.84 13.98
N SER A 71 -11.93 -3.13 13.45
CA SER A 71 -11.77 -3.57 12.06
C SER A 71 -12.39 -4.95 11.82
N ALA A 72 -12.35 -5.84 12.81
CA ALA A 72 -13.00 -7.15 12.74
C ALA A 72 -14.53 -7.04 12.65
N ILE A 73 -15.14 -6.08 13.36
CA ILE A 73 -16.59 -5.81 13.29
C ILE A 73 -16.99 -5.46 11.84
N ASP A 74 -16.17 -4.63 11.18
CA ASP A 74 -16.43 -4.15 9.83
C ASP A 74 -15.75 -5.00 8.73
N ARG A 75 -15.35 -6.24 9.08
CA ARG A 75 -14.90 -7.30 8.15
C ARG A 75 -13.61 -6.98 7.42
N ALA A 76 -12.71 -6.21 8.05
CA ALA A 76 -11.38 -6.01 7.51
C ALA A 76 -10.66 -7.37 7.34
N PRO A 77 -9.94 -7.59 6.23
CA PRO A 77 -9.26 -8.85 5.96
C PRO A 77 -7.93 -8.94 6.74
N LEU A 78 -7.97 -9.02 8.08
CA LEU A 78 -6.78 -8.95 8.94
C LEU A 78 -5.94 -10.22 9.04
N GLN A 79 -6.38 -11.31 8.38
CA GLN A 79 -5.97 -12.71 8.58
C GLN A 79 -6.47 -13.33 9.90
#